data_AF-A0A930A691-F1
#
_entry.id   AF-A0A930A691-F1
#
_cell.length_a   1.000
_cell.length_b   1.000
_cell.length_c   1.000
_cell.angle_alpha   90.00
_cell.angle_beta   90.00
_cell.angle_gamma   90.00
#
_symmetry.space_group_name_H-M   'P 1'
#
loop_
_entity.id
_entity.type
_entity.pdbx_description
1 polymer ?
#
loop_
_entity_poly.entity_id
_entity_poly.type
_entity_poly.pdbx_seq_one_letter_code
_entity_poly.pdbx_strand_id
1 'polypeptide(L)'
;MNELYELTLESQDIQLIVTEGIVSGSKKLINTAITKLKELLKRIVNFIKEKIQAGSKAVKALLSKIKGNGKPLTIDAGESDIKVLNLDVANTIVKSVILTQKEADKLIYSLVSDNAKVSVDDYREEIEKCDNVFAKYRDDLMIIYKKPQDLDIPKLADLNNTIMNASGKMLNSIDKLDAAINAIKNKGEEENLSPLVHNLSVVEHSLMDLTQRLNLIQGLIGITARATKRVQ
;
A
#
# COMPACT_ATOMS: atom_id res chain seq x y z
N MET A 1 -19.33 -0.84 9.27
CA MET A 1 -18.49 0.38 9.21
C MET A 1 -17.46 0.19 8.10
N ASN A 2 -16.96 1.28 7.52
CA ASN A 2 -15.93 1.20 6.49
C ASN A 2 -14.59 0.96 7.19
N GLU A 3 -14.03 -0.24 7.03
CA GLU A 3 -12.79 -0.70 7.66
C GLU A 3 -11.59 0.25 7.47
N LEU A 4 -11.52 1.00 6.36
CA LEU A 4 -10.51 2.04 6.15
C LEU A 4 -10.68 3.23 7.12
N TYR A 5 -11.93 3.59 7.44
CA TYR A 5 -12.21 4.65 8.41
C TYR A 5 -11.83 4.21 9.83
N GLU A 6 -12.07 2.95 10.20
CA GLU A 6 -11.66 2.42 11.50
C GLU A 6 -10.13 2.45 11.66
N LEU A 7 -9.38 2.03 10.62
CA LEU A 7 -7.91 2.14 10.60
C LEU A 7 -7.42 3.59 10.71
N THR A 8 -8.16 4.53 10.11
CA THR A 8 -7.81 5.97 10.17
C THR A 8 -7.98 6.53 11.58
N LEU A 9 -9.09 6.21 12.25
CA LEU A 9 -9.35 6.65 13.62
C LEU A 9 -8.32 6.04 14.59
N GLU A 10 -8.03 4.76 14.44
CA GLU A 10 -7.04 4.07 15.26
C GLU A 10 -5.62 4.63 15.06
N SER A 11 -5.25 4.99 13.83
CA SER A 11 -4.01 5.71 13.54
C SER A 11 -3.93 7.03 14.31
N GLN A 12 -4.98 7.85 14.28
CA GLN A 12 -5.03 9.12 15.00
C GLN A 12 -4.88 8.94 16.52
N ASP A 13 -5.59 7.97 17.10
CA ASP A 13 -5.49 7.66 18.53
C ASP A 13 -4.08 7.22 18.93
N ILE A 14 -3.41 6.43 18.08
CA ILE A 14 -2.04 5.97 18.33
C ILE A 14 -1.04 7.12 18.25
N GLN A 15 -1.22 8.04 17.30
CA GLN A 15 -0.34 9.20 17.14
C GLN A 15 -0.39 10.14 18.35
N LEU A 16 -1.54 10.27 19.01
CA LEU A 16 -1.66 10.97 20.28
C LEU A 16 -0.81 10.31 21.38
N ILE A 17 -0.93 8.99 21.53
CA ILE A 17 -0.15 8.21 22.53
C ILE A 17 1.36 8.30 22.25
N VAL A 18 1.77 8.25 20.97
CA VAL A 18 3.17 8.43 20.54
C VAL A 18 3.68 9.80 20.99
N THR A 19 2.93 10.86 20.67
CA THR A 19 3.30 12.24 20.99
C THR A 19 3.43 12.44 22.50
N GLU A 20 2.43 11.98 23.28
CA GLU A 20 2.45 12.06 24.73
C GLU A 20 3.61 11.26 25.34
N GLY A 21 3.90 10.07 24.80
CA GLY A 21 5.01 9.23 25.25
C GLY A 21 6.38 9.87 25.02
N ILE A 22 6.59 10.48 23.86
CA ILE A 22 7.84 11.18 23.52
C ILE A 22 8.00 12.44 24.39
N VAL A 23 6.97 13.27 24.49
CA VAL A 23 7.02 14.55 25.24
C VAL A 23 7.23 14.31 26.73
N SER A 24 6.55 13.31 27.30
CA SER A 24 6.66 13.00 28.73
C SER A 24 7.90 12.16 29.10
N GLY A 25 8.57 11.55 28.11
CA GLY A 25 9.62 10.55 28.34
C GLY A 25 9.11 9.28 29.04
N SER A 26 7.79 9.07 29.08
CA SER A 26 7.17 7.97 29.83
C SER A 26 7.43 6.63 29.15
N LYS A 27 8.31 5.82 29.75
CA LYS A 27 8.63 4.46 29.28
C LYS A 27 7.39 3.58 29.12
N LYS A 28 6.39 3.76 29.98
CA LYS A 28 5.13 3.00 29.90
C LYS A 28 4.36 3.39 28.64
N LEU A 29 4.21 4.69 28.37
CA LEU A 29 3.51 5.18 27.19
C LEU A 29 4.26 4.83 25.89
N ILE A 30 5.58 4.95 25.89
CA ILE A 30 6.45 4.53 24.77
C ILE A 30 6.23 3.05 24.46
N ASN A 31 6.26 2.17 25.46
CA ASN A 31 6.00 0.73 25.25
C ASN A 31 4.57 0.45 24.75
N THR A 32 3.57 1.18 25.25
CA THR A 32 2.19 1.08 24.76
C THR A 32 2.09 1.53 23.30
N ALA A 33 2.75 2.62 22.93
CA ALA A 33 2.80 3.15 21.57
C ALA A 33 3.43 2.14 20.60
N ILE A 34 4.57 1.52 20.96
CA ILE A 34 5.23 0.48 20.14
C ILE A 34 4.27 -0.67 19.84
N THR A 35 3.62 -1.22 20.87
CA THR A 35 2.71 -2.36 20.70
C THR A 35 1.55 -2.01 19.77
N LYS A 36 0.92 -0.85 19.98
CA LYS A 36 -0.21 -0.39 19.17
C LYS A 36 0.19 -0.09 17.73
N LEU A 37 1.32 0.61 17.51
CA LEU A 37 1.86 0.86 16.16
C LEU A 37 2.09 -0.44 15.40
N LYS A 38 2.64 -1.46 16.06
CA LYS A 38 2.88 -2.77 15.45
C LYS A 38 1.57 -3.44 15.01
N GLU A 39 0.58 -3.48 15.90
CA GLU A 39 -0.71 -4.08 15.61
C GLU A 39 -1.41 -3.35 14.46
N LEU A 40 -1.37 -2.03 14.46
CA LEU A 40 -1.91 -1.21 13.39
C LEU A 40 -1.19 -1.47 12.06
N LEU A 41 0.15 -1.48 12.03
CA LEU A 41 0.94 -1.82 10.85
C LEU A 41 0.55 -3.19 10.25
N LYS A 42 0.39 -4.21 11.09
CA LYS A 42 -0.08 -5.55 10.66
C LYS A 42 -1.47 -5.47 10.03
N ARG A 43 -2.39 -4.73 10.65
CA ARG A 43 -3.76 -4.56 10.14
C ARG A 43 -3.79 -3.78 8.82
N ILE A 44 -3.03 -2.70 8.70
CA ILE A 44 -2.89 -1.91 7.47
C ILE A 44 -2.40 -2.80 6.32
N VAL A 45 -1.34 -3.59 6.54
CA VAL A 45 -0.81 -4.44 5.47
C VAL A 45 -1.72 -5.62 5.14
N ASN A 46 -2.41 -6.20 6.13
CA ASN A 46 -3.45 -7.20 5.87
C ASN A 46 -4.60 -6.61 5.08
N PHE A 47 -5.06 -5.40 5.41
CA PHE A 47 -6.08 -4.70 4.66
C PHE A 47 -5.66 -4.47 3.20
N ILE A 48 -4.42 -3.97 2.98
CA ILE A 48 -3.84 -3.83 1.64
C ILE A 48 -3.94 -5.18 0.89
N LYS A 49 -3.45 -6.26 1.51
CA LYS A 49 -3.46 -7.61 0.92
C LYS A 49 -4.87 -8.09 0.58
N GLU A 50 -5.83 -7.92 1.47
CA GLU A 50 -7.23 -8.34 1.26
C GLU A 50 -7.89 -7.57 0.12
N LYS A 51 -7.70 -6.24 0.04
CA LYS A 51 -8.22 -5.43 -1.07
C LYS A 51 -7.57 -5.84 -2.40
N ILE A 52 -6.27 -6.12 -2.42
CA ILE A 52 -5.58 -6.63 -3.62
C ILE A 52 -6.08 -8.02 -4.01
N GLN A 53 -6.32 -8.90 -3.05
CA GLN A 53 -6.87 -10.23 -3.31
C GLN A 53 -8.30 -10.15 -3.88
N ALA A 54 -9.12 -9.22 -3.39
CA ALA A 54 -10.45 -8.97 -3.95
C ALA A 54 -10.35 -8.50 -5.42
N GLY A 55 -9.45 -7.56 -5.72
CA GLY A 55 -9.13 -7.15 -7.09
C GLY A 55 -8.65 -8.31 -7.97
N SER A 56 -7.72 -9.12 -7.45
CA SER A 56 -7.17 -10.31 -8.13
C SER A 56 -8.26 -11.29 -8.54
N LYS A 57 -9.18 -11.58 -7.61
CA LYS A 57 -10.31 -12.48 -7.88
C LYS A 57 -11.20 -11.92 -8.98
N ALA A 58 -11.50 -10.63 -8.96
CA ALA A 58 -12.31 -9.97 -9.99
C ALA A 58 -11.64 -10.04 -11.38
N VAL A 59 -10.34 -9.74 -11.46
CA VAL A 59 -9.59 -9.80 -12.72
C VAL A 59 -9.43 -11.25 -13.23
N LYS A 60 -9.13 -12.21 -12.34
CA LYS A 60 -9.06 -13.64 -12.70
C LYS A 60 -10.40 -14.17 -13.21
N ALA A 61 -11.51 -13.75 -12.61
CA ALA A 61 -12.85 -14.12 -13.06
C ALA A 61 -13.20 -13.51 -14.43
N LEU A 62 -12.65 -12.36 -14.78
CA LEU A 62 -12.76 -11.80 -16.13
C LEU A 62 -11.88 -12.56 -17.13
N LEU A 63 -10.62 -12.85 -16.78
CA LEU A 63 -9.71 -13.63 -17.61
C LEU A 63 -10.22 -15.04 -17.92
N SER A 64 -10.84 -15.72 -16.96
CA SER A 64 -11.39 -17.07 -17.17
C SER A 64 -12.54 -17.07 -18.18
N LYS A 65 -13.39 -16.04 -18.19
CA LYS A 65 -14.45 -15.87 -19.19
C LYS A 65 -13.92 -15.65 -20.60
N ILE A 66 -12.81 -14.93 -20.73
CA ILE A 66 -12.15 -14.68 -22.02
C ILE A 66 -11.51 -15.98 -22.54
N LYS A 67 -10.82 -16.73 -21.67
CA LYS A 67 -10.19 -18.02 -22.03
C LYS A 67 -11.21 -19.08 -22.45
N GLY A 68 -12.43 -19.06 -21.91
CA GLY A 68 -13.50 -19.99 -22.28
C GLY A 68 -14.11 -19.76 -23.67
N ASN A 69 -13.92 -18.57 -24.26
CA ASN A 69 -14.58 -18.19 -25.51
C ASN A 69 -13.69 -18.20 -26.75
N GLY A 70 -12.39 -18.57 -26.63
CA GLY A 70 -11.46 -18.73 -27.77
C GLY A 70 -11.20 -17.49 -28.64
N LYS A 71 -11.94 -16.40 -28.41
CA LYS A 71 -11.82 -15.14 -29.11
C LYS A 71 -10.84 -14.25 -28.35
N PRO A 72 -9.84 -13.64 -29.01
CA PRO A 72 -9.25 -12.42 -28.51
C PRO A 72 -10.38 -11.45 -28.13
N LEU A 73 -10.19 -10.62 -27.11
CA LEU A 73 -11.06 -9.46 -26.92
C LEU A 73 -10.83 -8.51 -28.10
N THR A 74 -11.42 -8.81 -29.26
CA THR A 74 -11.65 -7.83 -30.32
C THR A 74 -12.83 -7.02 -29.84
N ILE A 75 -12.54 -5.98 -29.06
CA ILE A 75 -13.53 -5.03 -28.60
C ILE A 75 -13.79 -4.12 -29.79
N ASP A 76 -15.00 -4.22 -30.35
CA ASP A 76 -15.42 -3.37 -31.46
C ASP A 76 -15.35 -1.91 -30.98
N ALA A 77 -14.44 -1.13 -31.54
CA ALA A 77 -14.14 0.24 -31.11
C ALA A 77 -15.17 1.25 -31.67
N GLY A 78 -16.43 0.83 -31.77
CA GLY A 78 -17.55 1.66 -32.18
C GLY A 78 -18.17 2.34 -30.97
N GLU A 79 -17.80 3.60 -30.75
CA GLU A 79 -18.45 4.57 -29.85
C GLU A 79 -18.54 4.17 -28.37
N SER A 80 -17.60 4.64 -27.55
CA SER A 80 -17.70 4.45 -26.11
C SER A 80 -17.21 5.68 -25.35
N ASP A 81 -18.15 6.44 -24.76
CA ASP A 81 -17.90 7.43 -23.70
C ASP A 81 -17.58 6.74 -22.34
N ILE A 82 -17.12 5.49 -22.38
CA ILE A 82 -16.92 4.67 -21.19
C ILE A 82 -15.63 5.11 -20.52
N LYS A 83 -15.74 5.60 -19.28
CA LYS A 83 -14.58 5.88 -18.45
C LYS A 83 -13.96 4.58 -17.92
N VAL A 84 -12.67 4.40 -18.19
CA VAL A 84 -11.87 3.24 -17.80
C VAL A 84 -10.60 3.70 -17.10
N LEU A 85 -9.99 2.82 -16.31
CA LEU A 85 -8.73 3.06 -15.63
C LEU A 85 -7.64 3.30 -16.66
N ASN A 86 -6.93 4.42 -16.53
CA ASN A 86 -5.72 4.67 -17.28
C ASN A 86 -4.61 3.74 -16.77
N LEU A 87 -4.33 2.66 -17.52
CA LEU A 87 -3.39 1.63 -17.07
C LEU A 87 -1.97 2.15 -16.91
N ASP A 88 -1.52 3.07 -17.75
CA ASP A 88 -0.16 3.61 -17.70
C ASP A 88 0.02 4.50 -16.46
N VAL A 89 -0.97 5.35 -16.18
CA VAL A 89 -1.00 6.16 -14.96
C VAL A 89 -1.11 5.28 -13.71
N ALA A 90 -2.02 4.31 -13.71
CA ALA A 90 -2.20 3.38 -12.59
C ALA A 90 -0.91 2.58 -12.30
N ASN A 91 -0.26 2.08 -13.36
CA ASN A 91 1.03 1.40 -13.25
C ASN A 91 2.11 2.30 -12.64
N THR A 92 2.14 3.58 -13.03
CA THR A 92 3.13 4.55 -12.53
C THR A 92 2.93 4.82 -11.05
N ILE A 93 1.69 5.12 -10.64
CA ILE A 93 1.35 5.33 -9.23
C ILE A 93 1.66 4.08 -8.41
N VAL A 94 1.23 2.90 -8.86
CA VAL A 94 1.50 1.65 -8.16
C VAL A 94 2.99 1.35 -8.04
N LYS A 95 3.78 1.58 -9.09
CA LYS A 95 5.24 1.40 -9.02
C LYS A 95 5.86 2.32 -7.97
N SER A 96 5.42 3.58 -7.89
CA SER A 96 5.90 4.51 -6.85
C SER A 96 5.55 4.01 -5.44
N VAL A 97 4.31 3.57 -5.23
CA VAL A 97 3.85 2.98 -3.96
C VAL A 97 4.72 1.78 -3.56
N ILE A 98 5.05 0.89 -4.52
CA ILE A 98 5.88 -0.28 -4.29
C ILE A 98 7.34 0.10 -3.97
N LEU A 99 7.87 1.17 -4.56
CA LEU A 99 9.21 1.66 -4.23
C LEU A 99 9.26 2.18 -2.80
N THR A 100 8.33 3.06 -2.41
CA THR A 100 8.21 3.55 -1.03
C THR A 100 8.05 2.39 -0.04
N GLN A 101 7.24 1.39 -0.39
CA GLN A 101 7.07 0.19 0.42
C GLN A 101 8.39 -0.59 0.61
N LYS A 102 9.22 -0.71 -0.43
CA LYS A 102 10.54 -1.37 -0.33
C LYS A 102 11.51 -0.59 0.55
N GLU A 103 11.45 0.73 0.53
CA GLU A 103 12.29 1.55 1.40
C GLU A 103 11.83 1.48 2.85
N ALA A 104 10.52 1.41 3.09
CA ALA A 104 9.98 1.08 4.41
C ALA A 104 10.50 -0.28 4.90
N ASP A 105 10.51 -1.31 4.04
CA ASP A 105 11.07 -2.63 4.35
C ASP A 105 12.56 -2.55 4.71
N LYS A 106 13.35 -1.74 4.00
CA LYS A 106 14.77 -1.53 4.31
C LYS A 106 14.96 -0.80 5.63
N LEU A 107 14.18 0.24 5.91
CA LEU A 107 14.24 0.96 7.18
C LEU A 107 13.92 0.01 8.34
N ILE A 108 12.85 -0.79 8.22
CA ILE A 108 12.52 -1.83 9.19
C ILE A 108 13.69 -2.81 9.37
N TYR A 109 14.28 -3.31 8.27
CA TYR A 109 15.41 -4.25 8.33
C TYR A 109 16.67 -3.64 8.96
N SER A 110 16.94 -2.37 8.70
CA SER A 110 18.05 -1.61 9.26
C SER A 110 17.92 -1.43 10.77
N LEU A 111 16.68 -1.34 11.28
CA LEU A 111 16.39 -1.32 12.72
C LEU A 111 16.58 -2.69 13.37
N VAL A 112 16.62 -3.79 12.58
CA VAL A 112 16.77 -5.18 13.07
C VAL A 112 18.24 -5.65 13.06
N SER A 113 19.07 -5.09 12.18
CA SER A 113 20.46 -5.55 11.98
C SER A 113 21.44 -4.44 12.33
N ASP A 114 22.44 -4.72 13.16
CA ASP A 114 23.51 -3.78 13.55
C ASP A 114 24.35 -3.26 12.35
N ASN A 115 23.98 -3.57 11.10
CA ASN A 115 24.80 -3.46 9.90
C ASN A 115 24.21 -2.63 8.73
N ALA A 116 23.21 -1.78 8.96
CA ALA A 116 22.92 -0.70 8.01
C ALA A 116 22.26 0.48 8.71
N LYS A 117 22.81 1.69 8.57
CA LYS A 117 22.10 2.92 8.88
C LYS A 117 21.35 3.36 7.63
N VAL A 118 20.16 2.83 7.38
CA VAL A 118 19.26 3.46 6.41
C VAL A 118 18.74 4.73 7.09
N SER A 119 18.96 5.90 6.48
CA SER A 119 18.46 7.14 7.06
C SER A 119 16.94 7.18 6.92
N VAL A 120 16.25 7.60 7.98
CA VAL A 120 14.82 7.94 7.92
C VAL A 120 14.59 9.04 6.88
N ASP A 121 15.58 9.88 6.62
CA ASP A 121 15.51 10.92 5.60
C ASP A 121 15.51 10.35 4.18
N ASP A 122 16.27 9.28 3.90
CA ASP A 122 16.22 8.58 2.60
C ASP A 122 14.81 7.99 2.37
N TYR A 123 14.20 7.45 3.44
CA TYR A 123 12.83 6.96 3.38
C TYR A 123 11.81 8.09 3.15
N ARG A 124 11.98 9.23 3.82
CA ARG A 124 11.14 10.43 3.63
C ARG A 124 11.23 10.99 2.21
N GLU A 125 12.42 11.00 1.61
CA GLU A 125 12.61 11.42 0.22
C GLU A 125 11.79 10.53 -0.75
N GLU A 126 11.74 9.22 -0.48
CA GLU A 126 10.98 8.27 -1.30
C GLU A 126 9.46 8.34 -1.05
N ILE A 127 9.02 8.77 0.15
CA ILE A 127 7.64 9.16 0.39
C ILE A 127 7.29 10.38 -0.46
N GLU A 128 8.12 11.43 -0.41
CA GLU A 128 7.89 12.68 -1.14
C GLU A 128 7.83 12.45 -2.66
N LYS A 129 8.72 11.60 -3.20
CA LYS A 129 8.65 11.17 -4.62
C LYS A 129 7.32 10.50 -4.95
N CYS A 130 6.83 9.60 -4.09
CA CYS A 130 5.54 8.95 -4.29
C CYS A 130 4.38 9.96 -4.23
N ASP A 131 4.43 10.90 -3.29
CA ASP A 131 3.44 11.97 -3.15
C ASP A 131 3.39 12.85 -4.40
N ASN A 132 4.55 13.23 -4.91
CA ASN A 132 4.66 14.01 -6.14
C ASN A 132 4.11 13.25 -7.36
N VAL A 133 4.40 11.94 -7.47
CA VAL A 133 3.83 11.10 -8.52
C VAL A 133 2.31 11.04 -8.39
N PHE A 134 1.78 10.80 -7.18
CA PHE A 134 0.34 10.71 -6.96
C PHE A 134 -0.36 12.04 -7.25
N ALA A 135 0.15 13.15 -6.71
CA ALA A 135 -0.41 14.48 -6.93
C ALA A 135 -0.43 14.86 -8.42
N LYS A 136 0.63 14.50 -9.16
CA LYS A 136 0.74 14.78 -10.59
C LYS A 136 -0.27 14.00 -11.44
N TYR A 137 -0.56 12.75 -11.09
CA TYR A 137 -1.30 11.84 -11.97
C TYR A 137 -2.69 11.42 -11.46
N ARG A 138 -3.08 11.78 -10.23
CA ARG A 138 -4.36 11.35 -9.64
C ARG A 138 -5.59 11.75 -10.46
N ASP A 139 -5.53 12.92 -11.10
CA ASP A 139 -6.67 13.45 -11.87
C ASP A 139 -6.78 12.78 -13.25
N ASP A 140 -5.69 12.14 -13.71
CA ASP A 140 -5.59 11.41 -14.99
C ASP A 140 -5.83 9.88 -14.84
N LEU A 141 -6.24 9.43 -13.66
CA LEU A 141 -6.48 8.02 -13.35
C LEU A 141 -7.60 7.39 -14.20
N MET A 142 -8.50 8.20 -14.75
CA MET A 142 -9.61 7.76 -15.57
C MET A 142 -9.54 8.41 -16.95
N ILE A 143 -9.59 7.59 -17.99
CA ILE A 143 -9.63 8.04 -19.38
C ILE A 143 -10.92 7.55 -20.04
N ILE A 144 -11.35 8.28 -21.08
CA ILE A 144 -12.40 7.78 -21.96
C ILE A 144 -11.77 6.69 -22.83
N TYR A 145 -12.43 5.53 -22.90
CA TYR A 145 -12.01 4.42 -23.73
C TYR A 145 -11.94 4.83 -25.19
N LYS A 146 -10.74 4.81 -25.77
CA LYS A 146 -10.51 5.16 -27.17
C LYS A 146 -9.73 4.09 -27.92
N LYS A 147 -8.92 3.30 -27.21
CA LYS A 147 -8.02 2.28 -27.79
C LYS A 147 -8.10 0.97 -27.01
N PRO A 148 -7.86 -0.20 -27.63
CA PRO A 148 -7.89 -1.50 -26.95
C PRO A 148 -6.98 -1.59 -25.72
N GLN A 149 -5.83 -0.91 -25.74
CA GLN A 149 -4.89 -0.85 -24.61
C GLN A 149 -5.47 -0.21 -23.34
N ASP A 150 -6.53 0.59 -23.46
CA ASP A 150 -7.24 1.21 -22.33
C ASP A 150 -8.08 0.18 -21.55
N LEU A 151 -8.35 -0.99 -22.15
CA LEU A 151 -9.07 -2.14 -21.57
C LEU A 151 -8.22 -3.42 -21.51
N ASP A 152 -6.89 -3.30 -21.53
CA ASP A 152 -5.95 -4.43 -21.55
C ASP A 152 -6.03 -5.27 -20.25
N ILE A 153 -6.88 -6.30 -20.29
CA ILE A 153 -7.14 -7.21 -19.16
C ILE A 153 -5.87 -7.97 -18.72
N PRO A 154 -5.00 -8.47 -19.62
CA PRO A 154 -3.69 -8.99 -19.24
C PRO A 154 -2.84 -7.99 -18.43
N LYS A 155 -2.69 -6.73 -18.88
CA LYS A 155 -1.94 -5.71 -18.13
C LYS A 155 -2.56 -5.40 -16.77
N LEU A 156 -3.90 -5.40 -16.66
CA LEU A 156 -4.60 -5.28 -15.38
C LEU A 156 -4.25 -6.44 -14.42
N ALA A 157 -4.13 -7.66 -14.94
CA ALA A 157 -3.75 -8.83 -14.15
C ALA A 157 -2.30 -8.76 -13.69
N ASP A 158 -1.38 -8.35 -14.55
CA ASP A 158 0.04 -8.16 -14.22
C ASP A 158 0.23 -7.08 -13.16
N LEU A 159 -0.47 -5.95 -13.32
CA LEU A 159 -0.51 -4.89 -12.33
C LEU A 159 -0.97 -5.44 -10.98
N ASN A 160 -2.08 -6.17 -10.96
CA ASN A 160 -2.61 -6.72 -9.73
C ASN A 160 -1.68 -7.78 -9.08
N ASN A 161 -1.01 -8.63 -9.87
CA ASN A 161 -0.01 -9.57 -9.36
C ASN A 161 1.21 -8.85 -8.77
N THR A 162 1.65 -7.77 -9.40
CA THR A 162 2.77 -6.95 -8.95
C THR A 162 2.47 -6.34 -7.58
N ILE A 163 1.28 -5.79 -7.39
CA ILE A 163 0.84 -5.23 -6.09
C ILE A 163 0.77 -6.34 -5.03
N MET A 164 0.22 -7.52 -5.37
CA MET A 164 0.08 -8.65 -4.44
C MET A 164 1.42 -9.17 -3.93
N ASN A 165 2.41 -9.26 -4.83
CA ASN A 165 3.77 -9.68 -4.48
C ASN A 165 4.46 -8.66 -3.57
N ALA A 166 4.25 -7.37 -3.81
CA ALA A 166 4.81 -6.31 -2.96
C ALA A 166 4.19 -6.35 -1.55
N SER A 167 2.86 -6.41 -1.43
CA SER A 167 2.19 -6.49 -0.12
C SER A 167 2.59 -7.74 0.69
N GLY A 168 2.79 -8.88 0.02
CA GLY A 168 3.24 -10.10 0.67
C GLY A 168 4.64 -9.98 1.28
N LYS A 169 5.55 -9.26 0.62
CA LYS A 169 6.89 -8.98 1.16
C LYS A 169 6.83 -8.07 2.38
N MET A 170 5.93 -7.09 2.40
CA MET A 170 5.81 -6.17 3.52
C MET A 170 5.35 -6.84 4.81
N LEU A 171 4.39 -7.76 4.71
CA LEU A 171 3.93 -8.57 5.85
C LEU A 171 5.11 -9.30 6.50
N ASN A 172 5.97 -9.90 5.69
CA ASN A 172 7.16 -10.58 6.18
C ASN A 172 8.14 -9.62 6.87
N SER A 173 8.24 -8.36 6.45
CA SER A 173 9.07 -7.34 7.10
C SER A 173 8.47 -6.89 8.43
N ILE A 174 7.14 -6.72 8.50
CA ILE A 174 6.44 -6.39 9.74
C ILE A 174 6.55 -7.53 10.76
N ASP A 175 6.52 -8.79 10.33
CA ASP A 175 6.75 -9.92 11.23
C ASP A 175 8.19 -9.95 11.78
N LYS A 176 9.18 -9.43 11.03
CA LYS A 176 10.56 -9.26 11.52
C LYS A 176 10.71 -8.09 12.50
N LEU A 177 9.78 -7.13 12.47
CA LEU A 177 9.75 -5.97 13.35
C LEU A 177 9.51 -6.39 14.81
N ASP A 178 8.75 -7.47 15.03
CA ASP A 178 8.58 -8.11 16.35
C ASP A 178 9.92 -8.58 16.95
N ALA A 179 10.77 -9.18 16.12
CA ALA A 179 12.10 -9.63 16.54
C ALA A 179 13.01 -8.46 16.91
N ALA A 180 12.93 -7.34 16.19
CA ALA A 180 13.70 -6.13 16.47
C ALA A 180 13.31 -5.45 17.78
N ILE A 181 12.01 -5.27 18.01
CA ILE A 181 11.49 -4.70 19.27
C ILE A 181 11.94 -5.54 20.46
N ASN A 182 11.85 -6.87 20.34
CA ASN A 182 12.28 -7.79 21.39
C ASN A 182 13.81 -7.74 21.59
N ALA A 183 14.60 -7.63 20.52
CA ALA A 183 16.05 -7.50 20.60
C ALA A 183 16.48 -6.22 21.34
N ILE A 184 15.87 -5.07 21.03
CA ILE A 184 16.16 -3.78 21.70
C ILE A 184 15.83 -3.86 23.19
N LYS A 185 14.66 -4.43 23.53
CA LYS A 185 14.26 -4.64 24.93
C LYS A 185 15.24 -5.56 25.67
N ASN A 186 15.69 -6.64 25.03
CA ASN A 186 16.61 -7.60 25.63
C ASN A 186 18.04 -7.06 25.81
N LYS A 187 18.46 -6.09 25.00
CA LYS A 187 19.77 -5.41 25.13
C LYS A 187 19.80 -4.36 26.25
N GLY A 188 18.65 -4.01 26.86
CA GLY A 188 18.57 -3.00 27.92
C GLY A 188 18.77 -1.56 27.44
N GLU A 189 18.77 -1.34 26.13
CA GLU A 189 18.98 -0.04 25.47
C GLU A 189 17.65 0.75 25.38
N GLU A 190 16.98 0.95 26.51
CA GLU A 190 15.65 1.57 26.54
C GLU A 190 15.63 3.03 26.02
N GLU A 191 16.78 3.69 26.02
CA GLU A 191 16.99 5.01 25.39
C GLU A 191 16.79 5.00 23.87
N ASN A 192 16.98 3.85 23.21
CA ASN A 192 16.75 3.67 21.78
C ASN A 192 15.26 3.46 21.43
N LEU A 193 14.37 3.37 22.43
CA LEU A 193 12.93 3.16 22.20
C LEU A 193 12.22 4.42 21.66
N SER A 194 12.63 5.62 22.06
CA SER A 194 12.03 6.87 21.56
C SER A 194 12.31 7.09 20.06
N PRO A 195 13.56 7.02 19.58
CA PRO A 195 13.87 7.05 18.14
C PRO A 195 13.17 5.93 17.36
N LEU A 196 13.07 4.73 17.93
CA LEU A 196 12.33 3.62 17.33
C LEU A 196 10.85 3.95 17.16
N VAL A 197 10.18 4.44 18.20
CA VAL A 197 8.77 4.85 18.15
C VAL A 197 8.53 5.90 17.08
N HIS A 198 9.41 6.91 17.00
CA HIS A 198 9.32 7.95 15.98
C HIS A 198 9.42 7.35 14.57
N ASN A 199 10.38 6.47 14.33
CA ASN A 199 10.56 5.84 13.01
C ASN A 199 9.39 4.93 12.64
N LEU A 200 8.83 4.19 13.61
CA LEU A 200 7.65 3.36 13.39
C LEU A 200 6.40 4.20 13.10
N SER A 201 6.27 5.36 13.73
CA SER A 201 5.19 6.31 13.43
C SER A 201 5.30 6.84 11.98
N VAL A 202 6.51 7.16 11.51
CA VAL A 202 6.73 7.58 10.11
C VAL A 202 6.39 6.45 9.11
N VAL A 203 6.77 5.21 9.42
CA VAL A 203 6.41 4.04 8.60
C VAL A 203 4.90 3.81 8.57
N GLU A 204 4.23 3.93 9.71
CA GLU A 204 2.78 3.77 9.83
C GLU A 204 2.03 4.82 9.00
N HIS A 205 2.36 6.10 9.16
CA HIS A 205 1.72 7.19 8.42
C HIS A 205 1.83 7.00 6.90
N SER A 206 3.03 6.69 6.43
CA SER A 206 3.28 6.39 5.02
C SER A 206 2.39 5.24 4.55
N LEU A 207 2.34 4.14 5.32
CA LEU A 207 1.55 2.99 4.91
C LEU A 207 0.05 3.22 4.90
N MET A 208 -0.44 4.05 5.81
CA MET A 208 -1.84 4.43 5.83
C MET A 208 -2.20 5.22 4.57
N ASP A 209 -1.37 6.17 4.16
CA ASP A 209 -1.56 6.93 2.93
C ASP A 209 -1.44 6.04 1.67
N LEU A 210 -0.43 5.15 1.59
CA LEU A 210 -0.31 4.17 0.51
C LEU A 210 -1.56 3.27 0.41
N THR A 211 -2.14 2.91 1.56
CA THR A 211 -3.39 2.11 1.63
C THR A 211 -4.57 2.84 1.01
N GLN A 212 -4.72 4.13 1.29
CA GLN A 212 -5.78 4.95 0.72
C GLN A 212 -5.64 5.02 -0.82
N ARG A 213 -4.41 5.20 -1.33
CA ARG A 213 -4.12 5.23 -2.77
C ARG A 213 -4.44 3.92 -3.45
N LEU A 214 -4.02 2.79 -2.87
CA LEU A 214 -4.32 1.46 -3.40
C LEU A 214 -5.82 1.16 -3.37
N ASN A 215 -6.54 1.58 -2.31
CA ASN A 215 -7.98 1.39 -2.21
C ASN A 215 -8.72 2.17 -3.31
N LEU A 216 -8.28 3.38 -3.64
CA LEU A 216 -8.80 4.14 -4.78
C LEU A 216 -8.60 3.38 -6.09
N ILE A 217 -7.36 2.96 -6.39
CA ILE A 217 -7.04 2.24 -7.63
C ILE A 217 -7.86 0.94 -7.75
N GLN A 218 -8.00 0.18 -6.66
CA GLN A 218 -8.84 -1.02 -6.64
C GLN A 218 -10.32 -0.73 -6.95
N GLY A 219 -10.86 0.36 -6.40
CA GLY A 219 -12.19 0.85 -6.76
C GLY A 219 -12.34 1.10 -8.26
N LEU A 220 -11.34 1.73 -8.87
CA LEU A 220 -11.30 2.05 -10.30
C LEU A 220 -11.08 0.81 -11.20
N ILE A 221 -10.28 -0.16 -10.76
CA ILE A 221 -10.19 -1.48 -11.41
C ILE A 221 -11.58 -2.12 -11.46
N GLY A 222 -12.33 -2.06 -10.36
CA GLY A 222 -13.71 -2.55 -10.30
C GLY A 222 -14.66 -1.84 -11.28
N ILE A 223 -14.51 -0.53 -11.46
CA ILE A 223 -15.27 0.24 -12.46
C ILE A 223 -14.92 -0.21 -13.87
N THR A 224 -13.63 -0.33 -14.18
CA THR A 224 -13.11 -0.77 -15.49
C THR A 224 -13.60 -2.18 -15.83
N ALA A 225 -13.50 -3.10 -14.87
CA ALA A 225 -14.01 -4.46 -14.96
C ALA A 225 -15.52 -4.55 -15.27
N ARG A 226 -16.33 -3.64 -14.71
CA ARG A 226 -17.77 -3.55 -15.00
C ARG A 226 -18.04 -2.95 -16.37
N ALA A 227 -17.26 -1.95 -16.77
CA ALA A 227 -17.29 -1.38 -18.11
C ALA A 227 -17.01 -2.45 -19.18
N THR A 228 -16.01 -3.31 -18.99
CA THR A 228 -15.69 -4.39 -19.96
C THR A 228 -16.85 -5.36 -20.19
N LYS A 229 -17.71 -5.59 -19.18
CA LYS A 229 -18.90 -6.45 -19.34
C LYS A 229 -20.02 -5.82 -20.18
N ARG A 230 -20.02 -4.50 -20.37
CA ARG A 230 -21.04 -3.78 -21.16
C ARG A 230 -20.69 -3.72 -22.65
N VAL A 231 -19.43 -3.98 -23.00
CA VAL A 231 -18.91 -3.94 -24.39
C VAL A 231 -18.74 -5.37 -24.95
N GLN A 232 -19.15 -6.40 -24.20
CA GLN A 232 -19.26 -7.80 -24.64
C GLN A 232 -20.72 -8.11 -24.96
#